data_AF-A0A6V7IKT0-F1
#
_entry.id   AF-A0A6V7IKT0-F1
#
_cell.length_a   1.000
_cell.length_b   1.000
_cell.length_c   1.000
_cell.angle_alpha   90.00
_cell.angle_beta   90.00
_cell.angle_gamma   90.00
#
_symmetry.space_group_name_H-M   'P 1'
#
loop_
_entity.id
_entity.type
_entity.pdbx_description
1 polymer ?
#
loop_
_entity_poly.entity_id
_entity_poly.type
_entity_poly.pdbx_seq_one_letter_code
_entity_poly.pdbx_strand_id
1 'polypeptide(L)'
;YDNGSFFPHSKAGNYDVIGTGPGIGFNVNIPWNRRKMGDAEYIAAFQQVVLPIAYQFNPELVLISAGFDACVGDPLGHYNVSPEAYGLFTHWLSPLANGRLILALEGGYNVNSISYAMTMCTKALLNDPLPSVTVSVPCSSAISSIKNVLKVQRNYWCNLVFQVALPKENVLPEAVVSIPVDEGALSPGTEQKIAFERLETEKCGKVEDLEVKMKNLRVEHKDGDKCKDSEQSCSSGAAKVQPGSAGTAGGSGGSSGTAGGSGASSGSCSGAAGSSCSGEQAGGSKKQTLQEYFAENFQALNDGEMFAVIPIKDCPHLELVADVPEQIDIKSPCAECGSVEENWVCLICYTVHCARSVNEHAMFHGVALEHPLTLSFTDLSVWCYGCEAYIDNPRLYPARNKIHQAKFNQELPWTYNEFELAP
;
A
#
# COMPACT_ATOMS: atom_id res chain seq x y z
N TYR A 1 3.78 -0.72 23.66
CA TYR A 1 4.07 0.03 24.92
C TYR A 1 2.71 0.49 25.50
N ASP A 2 2.55 1.35 26.53
CA ASP A 2 2.35 1.06 27.95
C ASP A 2 3.59 0.66 28.75
N ASN A 3 4.69 1.42 28.60
CA ASN A 3 5.95 1.20 29.34
C ASN A 3 6.49 -0.24 29.19
N GLY A 4 6.29 -0.84 28.02
CA GLY A 4 6.65 -2.22 27.72
C GLY A 4 5.68 -3.29 28.24
N SER A 5 4.50 -2.92 28.76
CA SER A 5 3.50 -3.88 29.27
C SER A 5 2.46 -4.31 28.24
N PHE A 6 2.32 -3.63 27.10
CA PHE A 6 1.53 -4.10 25.97
C PHE A 6 2.36 -5.09 25.14
N PHE A 7 1.69 -6.06 24.47
CA PHE A 7 2.34 -7.01 23.57
C PHE A 7 3.31 -6.29 22.61
N PRO A 8 4.52 -6.82 22.34
CA PRO A 8 5.08 -8.12 22.76
C PRO A 8 5.78 -8.09 24.14
N HIS A 9 5.38 -7.21 25.06
CA HIS A 9 5.92 -7.12 26.42
C HIS A 9 7.43 -6.84 26.50
N SER A 10 7.92 -6.02 25.57
CA SER A 10 9.35 -5.71 25.46
C SER A 10 9.62 -4.21 25.56
N LYS A 11 10.78 -3.88 26.15
CA LYS A 11 11.33 -2.51 26.12
C LYS A 11 11.98 -2.14 24.79
N ALA A 12 12.15 -3.11 23.88
CA ALA A 12 12.71 -2.89 22.55
C ALA A 12 11.92 -1.85 21.71
N GLY A 13 10.62 -1.68 21.99
CA GLY A 13 9.76 -0.69 21.34
C GLY A 13 9.77 0.70 21.98
N ASN A 14 10.71 1.01 22.89
CA ASN A 14 10.81 2.32 23.52
C ASN A 14 11.63 3.31 22.67
N TYR A 15 11.46 4.62 22.93
CA TYR A 15 12.02 5.71 22.12
C TYR A 15 13.56 5.80 22.16
N ASP A 16 14.20 5.20 23.15
CA ASP A 16 15.66 5.17 23.36
C ASP A 16 16.35 4.03 22.60
N VAL A 17 15.57 3.13 21.98
CA VAL A 17 16.08 2.07 21.11
C VAL A 17 16.20 2.60 19.68
N ILE A 18 17.42 2.93 19.28
CA ILE A 18 17.72 3.71 18.07
C ILE A 18 18.49 2.96 16.99
N GLY A 19 18.62 1.64 17.11
CA GLY A 19 19.44 0.81 16.23
C GLY A 19 20.83 0.54 16.81
N THR A 20 21.63 -0.25 16.09
CA THR A 20 22.95 -0.71 16.54
C THR A 20 23.97 -0.61 15.40
N GLY A 21 25.25 -0.45 15.76
CA GLY A 21 26.34 -0.36 14.79
C GLY A 21 26.11 0.76 13.75
N PRO A 22 26.27 0.48 12.44
CA PRO A 22 25.99 1.44 11.38
C PRO A 22 24.52 1.89 11.29
N GLY A 23 23.58 1.15 11.90
CA GLY A 23 22.15 1.46 11.90
C GLY A 23 21.69 2.41 13.01
N ILE A 24 22.60 2.94 13.83
CA ILE A 24 22.25 3.92 14.86
C ILE A 24 21.64 5.18 14.22
N GLY A 25 20.47 5.59 14.70
CA GLY A 25 19.68 6.72 14.19
C GLY A 25 18.64 6.32 13.14
N PHE A 26 18.73 5.12 12.56
CA PHE A 26 17.82 4.62 11.53
C PHE A 26 16.65 3.78 12.08
N ASN A 27 16.61 3.52 13.39
CA ASN A 27 15.41 2.99 14.06
C ASN A 27 14.73 4.09 14.88
N VAL A 28 13.44 4.35 14.59
CA VAL A 28 12.66 5.42 15.22
C VAL A 28 11.38 4.86 15.82
N ASN A 29 11.39 4.57 17.12
CA ASN A 29 10.20 4.12 17.84
C ASN A 29 9.41 5.32 18.42
N ILE A 30 8.09 5.36 18.21
CA ILE A 30 7.19 6.38 18.80
C ILE A 30 6.22 5.71 19.79
N PRO A 31 6.53 5.67 21.11
CA PRO A 31 5.73 4.90 22.06
C PRO A 31 4.60 5.68 22.77
N TRP A 32 3.33 5.43 22.45
CA TRP A 32 2.12 5.93 23.16
C TRP A 32 1.80 5.36 24.57
N ASN A 33 2.34 5.88 25.67
CA ASN A 33 2.08 5.28 27.01
C ASN A 33 0.65 5.48 27.60
N ARG A 34 -0.36 5.64 26.76
CA ARG A 34 -1.78 5.66 27.10
C ARG A 34 -2.60 5.03 25.97
N ARG A 35 -3.67 4.33 26.33
CA ARG A 35 -4.67 3.82 25.37
C ARG A 35 -5.54 4.93 24.79
N LYS A 36 -6.23 4.62 23.69
CA LYS A 36 -7.17 5.50 22.98
C LYS A 36 -6.53 6.70 22.25
N MET A 37 -5.35 6.50 21.67
CA MET A 37 -4.79 7.50 20.73
C MET A 37 -5.67 7.56 19.49
N GLY A 38 -5.81 8.74 18.89
CA GLY A 38 -6.56 8.94 17.66
C GLY A 38 -5.82 9.81 16.65
N ASP A 39 -6.58 10.41 15.75
CA ASP A 39 -6.04 11.14 14.60
C ASP A 39 -5.06 12.25 15.00
N ALA A 40 -5.36 13.02 16.04
CA ALA A 40 -4.52 14.13 16.49
C ALA A 40 -3.11 13.66 16.89
N GLU A 41 -3.00 12.57 17.63
CA GLU A 41 -1.72 12.02 18.06
C GLU A 41 -0.89 11.49 16.89
N TYR A 42 -1.53 10.76 15.98
CA TYR A 42 -0.85 10.23 14.79
C TYR A 42 -0.45 11.34 13.83
N ILE A 43 -1.32 12.33 13.57
CA ILE A 43 -0.99 13.52 12.78
C ILE A 43 0.22 14.25 13.37
N ALA A 44 0.24 14.46 14.69
CA ALA A 44 1.37 15.11 15.35
C ALA A 44 2.67 14.28 15.23
N ALA A 45 2.61 12.96 15.39
CA ALA A 45 3.77 12.09 15.17
C ALA A 45 4.27 12.17 13.71
N PHE A 46 3.36 12.16 12.74
CA PHE A 46 3.72 12.24 11.33
C PHE A 46 4.41 13.57 11.02
N GLN A 47 3.80 14.70 11.39
CA GLN A 47 4.31 16.02 11.06
C GLN A 47 5.60 16.38 11.81
N GLN A 48 5.72 15.94 13.07
CA GLN A 48 6.86 16.33 13.92
C GLN A 48 8.03 15.34 13.83
N VAL A 49 7.79 14.08 13.45
CA VAL A 49 8.83 13.04 13.46
C VAL A 49 8.94 12.33 12.12
N VAL A 50 7.88 11.67 11.66
CA VAL A 50 7.95 10.73 10.53
C VAL A 50 8.32 11.46 9.23
N LEU A 51 7.57 12.50 8.86
CA LEU A 51 7.78 13.21 7.60
C LEU A 51 9.13 13.94 7.58
N PRO A 52 9.55 14.73 8.58
CA PRO A 52 10.88 15.32 8.57
C PRO A 52 11.99 14.28 8.36
N ILE A 53 11.96 13.18 9.11
CA ILE A 53 12.96 12.11 8.95
C ILE A 53 12.89 11.50 7.55
N ALA A 54 11.70 11.16 7.05
CA ALA A 54 11.53 10.53 5.75
C ALA A 54 12.01 11.43 4.59
N TYR A 55 11.72 12.73 4.63
CA TYR A 55 12.19 13.68 3.62
C TYR A 55 13.71 13.88 3.68
N GLN A 56 14.32 13.90 4.88
CA GLN A 56 15.79 13.95 5.00
C GLN A 56 16.45 12.63 4.57
N PHE A 57 15.83 11.49 4.87
CA PHE A 57 16.31 10.18 4.46
C PHE A 57 16.26 9.99 2.94
N ASN A 58 15.25 10.60 2.28
CA ASN A 58 15.06 10.55 0.84
C ASN A 58 15.04 9.10 0.30
N PRO A 59 14.07 8.28 0.71
CA PRO A 59 14.02 6.87 0.34
C PRO A 59 13.83 6.67 -1.17
N GLU A 60 14.40 5.59 -1.68
CA GLU A 60 14.16 5.14 -3.07
C GLU A 60 12.96 4.20 -3.19
N LEU A 61 12.43 3.68 -2.08
CA LEU A 61 11.23 2.87 -1.99
C LEU A 61 10.65 3.03 -0.58
N VAL A 62 9.33 3.12 -0.47
CA VAL A 62 8.66 3.12 0.83
C VAL A 62 7.81 1.85 0.98
N LEU A 63 8.11 1.07 2.02
CA LEU A 63 7.33 -0.08 2.42
C LEU A 63 6.52 0.29 3.68
N ILE A 64 5.21 0.12 3.63
CA ILE A 64 4.31 0.38 4.76
C ILE A 64 3.81 -0.97 5.26
N SER A 65 4.26 -1.36 6.46
CA SER A 65 3.66 -2.43 7.26
C SER A 65 2.32 -1.91 7.78
N ALA A 66 1.26 -2.11 6.99
CA ALA A 66 -0.04 -1.48 7.12
C ALA A 66 -0.97 -2.30 8.04
N GLY A 67 -0.71 -2.20 9.34
CA GLY A 67 -1.63 -2.68 10.36
C GLY A 67 -2.77 -1.70 10.59
N PHE A 68 -4.00 -2.21 10.66
CA PHE A 68 -5.22 -1.44 10.93
C PHE A 68 -5.79 -1.71 12.34
N ASP A 69 -5.01 -2.31 13.22
CA ASP A 69 -5.39 -2.58 14.62
C ASP A 69 -5.40 -1.33 15.51
N ALA A 70 -4.79 -0.22 15.06
CA ALA A 70 -4.98 1.11 15.66
C ALA A 70 -6.29 1.80 15.23
N CYS A 71 -7.01 1.24 14.25
CA CYS A 71 -8.24 1.82 13.74
C CYS A 71 -9.38 1.74 14.77
N VAL A 72 -10.29 2.71 14.71
CA VAL A 72 -11.46 2.75 15.59
C VAL A 72 -12.26 1.45 15.53
N GLY A 73 -12.63 0.93 16.70
CA GLY A 73 -13.42 -0.31 16.82
C GLY A 73 -12.61 -1.60 16.75
N ASP A 74 -11.29 -1.53 16.61
CA ASP A 74 -10.45 -2.73 16.71
C ASP A 74 -10.43 -3.29 18.15
N PRO A 75 -10.61 -4.62 18.33
CA PRO A 75 -10.69 -5.24 19.64
C PRO A 75 -9.35 -5.42 20.35
N LEU A 76 -8.20 -5.27 19.68
CA LEU A 76 -6.87 -5.49 20.26
C LEU A 76 -6.08 -4.20 20.49
N GLY A 77 -6.09 -3.27 19.53
CA GLY A 77 -5.34 -2.00 19.68
C GLY A 77 -6.05 -0.98 20.57
N HIS A 78 -7.38 -0.97 20.57
CA HIS A 78 -8.23 -0.05 21.38
C HIS A 78 -7.90 1.44 21.20
N TYR A 79 -7.52 1.80 19.97
CA TYR A 79 -7.29 3.17 19.54
C TYR A 79 -8.49 3.68 18.74
N ASN A 80 -8.45 4.97 18.40
CA ASN A 80 -9.52 5.71 17.75
C ASN A 80 -9.01 6.42 16.49
N VAL A 81 -8.06 5.80 15.77
CA VAL A 81 -7.63 6.34 14.46
C VAL A 81 -8.75 6.09 13.46
N SER A 82 -9.18 7.14 12.76
CA SER A 82 -10.22 7.05 11.74
C SER A 82 -9.69 6.42 10.46
N PRO A 83 -10.53 5.72 9.67
CA PRO A 83 -10.18 5.29 8.31
C PRO A 83 -9.62 6.42 7.44
N GLU A 84 -10.18 7.62 7.55
CA GLU A 84 -9.79 8.80 6.80
C GLU A 84 -8.34 9.21 7.10
N ALA A 85 -7.90 9.09 8.36
CA ALA A 85 -6.53 9.37 8.75
C ALA A 85 -5.52 8.43 8.07
N TYR A 86 -5.84 7.14 7.88
CA TYR A 86 -4.97 6.22 7.12
C TYR A 86 -4.80 6.65 5.66
N GLY A 87 -5.88 7.12 5.03
CA GLY A 87 -5.80 7.72 3.69
C GLY A 87 -4.89 8.95 3.67
N LEU A 88 -5.02 9.84 4.66
CA LEU A 88 -4.17 11.03 4.80
C LEU A 88 -2.69 10.67 4.99
N PHE A 89 -2.38 9.68 5.83
CA PHE A 89 -1.00 9.23 6.06
C PHE A 89 -0.40 8.64 4.79
N THR A 90 -1.17 7.82 4.07
CA THR A 90 -0.76 7.27 2.77
C THR A 90 -0.50 8.39 1.76
N HIS A 91 -1.37 9.40 1.72
CA HIS A 91 -1.21 10.58 0.86
C HIS A 91 0.04 11.40 1.22
N TRP A 92 0.39 11.56 2.50
CA TRP A 92 1.62 12.27 2.88
C TRP A 92 2.90 11.52 2.53
N LEU A 93 2.85 10.20 2.48
CA LEU A 93 3.98 9.36 2.10
C LEU A 93 4.11 9.23 0.58
N SER A 94 3.03 9.37 -0.20
CA SER A 94 3.02 9.17 -1.66
C SER A 94 3.98 10.07 -2.46
N PRO A 95 4.38 11.29 -2.04
CA PRO A 95 5.39 12.07 -2.76
C PRO A 95 6.83 11.55 -2.58
N LEU A 96 7.08 10.71 -1.56
CA LEU A 96 8.40 10.12 -1.31
C LEU A 96 8.72 9.08 -2.40
N ALA A 97 10.01 8.79 -2.60
CA ALA A 97 10.47 7.75 -3.52
C ALA A 97 9.87 7.85 -4.95
N ASN A 98 9.55 9.07 -5.40
CA ASN A 98 8.84 9.33 -6.66
C ASN A 98 7.54 8.52 -6.81
N GLY A 99 6.78 8.33 -5.72
CA GLY A 99 5.53 7.56 -5.74
C GLY A 99 5.69 6.05 -5.62
N ARG A 100 6.92 5.53 -5.43
CA ARG A 100 7.15 4.09 -5.21
C ARG A 100 6.79 3.72 -3.76
N LEU A 101 5.49 3.48 -3.56
CA LEU A 101 4.88 3.10 -2.29
C LEU A 101 4.31 1.69 -2.39
N ILE A 102 4.61 0.83 -1.40
CA ILE A 102 4.00 -0.49 -1.26
C ILE A 102 3.33 -0.55 0.11
N LEU A 103 2.03 -0.85 0.13
CA LEU A 103 1.29 -1.15 1.35
C LEU A 103 1.17 -2.67 1.49
N ALA A 104 1.76 -3.22 2.54
CA ALA A 104 1.63 -4.62 2.90
C ALA A 104 0.65 -4.72 4.08
N LEU A 105 -0.49 -5.38 3.89
CA LEU A 105 -1.48 -5.58 4.95
C LEU A 105 -0.88 -6.43 6.08
N GLU A 106 -1.11 -6.01 7.33
CA GLU A 106 -0.61 -6.68 8.53
C GLU A 106 -1.76 -7.01 9.49
N GLY A 107 -1.72 -6.50 10.72
CA GLY A 107 -2.78 -6.65 11.71
C GLY A 107 -4.05 -5.85 11.40
N GLY A 108 -5.07 -6.09 12.22
CA GLY A 108 -6.41 -5.55 12.05
C GLY A 108 -7.42 -6.67 12.26
N TYR A 109 -8.30 -6.49 13.23
CA TYR A 109 -9.17 -7.57 13.72
C TYR A 109 -10.64 -7.18 13.72
N ASN A 110 -10.94 -5.95 13.25
CA ASN A 110 -12.28 -5.52 12.89
C ASN A 110 -12.38 -5.39 11.36
N VAL A 111 -13.07 -6.36 10.72
CA VAL A 111 -13.19 -6.44 9.25
C VAL A 111 -13.77 -5.16 8.63
N ASN A 112 -14.71 -4.50 9.30
CA ASN A 112 -15.27 -3.24 8.81
C ASN A 112 -14.22 -2.12 8.84
N SER A 113 -13.54 -1.96 9.96
CA SER A 113 -12.50 -0.93 10.12
C SER A 113 -11.35 -1.13 9.13
N ILE A 114 -10.92 -2.37 8.90
CA ILE A 114 -9.91 -2.73 7.90
C ILE A 114 -10.40 -2.33 6.49
N SER A 115 -11.64 -2.71 6.15
CA SER A 115 -12.20 -2.46 4.81
C SER A 115 -12.25 -0.97 4.50
N TYR A 116 -12.75 -0.16 5.44
CA TYR A 116 -12.79 1.30 5.27
C TYR A 116 -11.38 1.91 5.22
N ALA A 117 -10.48 1.54 6.13
CA ALA A 117 -9.15 2.12 6.18
C ALA A 117 -8.31 1.76 4.95
N MET A 118 -8.34 0.50 4.50
CA MET A 118 -7.68 0.08 3.26
C MET A 118 -8.27 0.80 2.05
N THR A 119 -9.60 0.97 1.98
CA THR A 119 -10.24 1.75 0.92
C THR A 119 -9.70 3.19 0.88
N MET A 120 -9.53 3.83 2.04
CA MET A 120 -8.98 5.18 2.13
C MET A 120 -7.51 5.25 1.70
N CYS A 121 -6.71 4.24 2.03
CA CYS A 121 -5.35 4.11 1.53
C CYS A 121 -5.30 3.95 0.00
N THR A 122 -6.12 3.05 -0.57
CA THR A 122 -6.18 2.83 -2.02
C THR A 122 -6.62 4.08 -2.77
N LYS A 123 -7.61 4.81 -2.23
CA LYS A 123 -8.00 6.13 -2.75
C LYS A 123 -6.81 7.09 -2.80
N ALA A 124 -6.02 7.16 -1.74
CA ALA A 124 -4.83 8.01 -1.70
C ALA A 124 -3.79 7.62 -2.77
N LEU A 125 -3.58 6.32 -3.01
CA LEU A 125 -2.67 5.81 -4.06
C LEU A 125 -3.14 6.18 -5.46
N LEU A 126 -4.46 6.12 -5.70
CA LEU A 126 -5.08 6.49 -6.98
C LEU A 126 -5.24 8.02 -7.15
N ASN A 127 -4.85 8.81 -6.14
CA ASN A 127 -5.03 10.26 -6.07
C ASN A 127 -6.51 10.69 -6.09
N ASP A 128 -7.40 9.86 -5.56
CA ASP A 128 -8.79 10.23 -5.31
C ASP A 128 -8.85 11.34 -4.24
N PRO A 129 -9.84 12.25 -4.29
CA PRO A 129 -10.06 13.23 -3.24
C PRO A 129 -10.36 12.53 -1.91
N LEU A 130 -9.61 12.90 -0.87
CA LEU A 130 -9.78 12.37 0.48
C LEU A 130 -10.66 13.31 1.32
N PRO A 131 -11.54 12.77 2.19
CA PRO A 131 -12.22 13.54 3.23
C PRO A 131 -11.21 14.25 4.13
N SER A 132 -11.60 15.43 4.62
CA SER A 132 -10.80 16.17 5.59
C SER A 132 -10.85 15.50 6.96
N VAL A 133 -9.68 15.38 7.60
CA VAL A 133 -9.57 14.88 8.97
C VAL A 133 -9.63 16.06 9.94
N THR A 134 -10.45 15.94 10.99
CA THR A 134 -10.56 17.01 12.00
C THR A 134 -9.31 17.02 12.89
N VAL A 135 -8.64 18.16 12.98
CA VAL A 135 -7.46 18.32 13.83
C VAL A 135 -7.89 18.78 15.22
N SER A 136 -7.56 17.98 16.23
CA SER A 136 -7.68 18.35 17.64
C SER A 136 -6.30 18.38 18.31
N VAL A 137 -6.24 18.85 19.55
CA VAL A 137 -4.97 18.91 20.29
C VAL A 137 -4.59 17.51 20.78
N PRO A 138 -3.37 17.02 20.48
CA PRO A 138 -2.91 15.72 20.99
C PRO A 138 -2.89 15.69 22.51
N CYS A 139 -3.17 14.52 23.11
CA CYS A 139 -3.13 14.38 24.55
C CYS A 139 -1.70 14.55 25.12
N SER A 140 -1.61 14.92 26.41
CA SER A 140 -0.33 15.20 27.08
C SER A 140 0.65 14.01 27.09
N SER A 141 0.13 12.77 27.14
CA SER A 141 0.95 11.56 27.05
C SER A 141 1.63 11.44 25.70
N ALA A 142 0.87 11.64 24.60
CA ALA A 142 1.41 11.64 23.25
C ALA A 142 2.43 12.75 23.01
N ILE A 143 2.13 13.97 23.49
CA ILE A 143 3.09 15.09 23.43
C ILE A 143 4.39 14.73 24.15
N SER A 144 4.31 14.08 25.31
CA SER A 144 5.50 13.67 26.07
C SER A 144 6.30 12.61 25.32
N SER A 145 5.64 11.62 24.70
CA SER A 145 6.28 10.62 23.85
C SER A 145 6.99 11.25 22.66
N ILE A 146 6.32 12.15 21.92
CA ILE A 146 6.91 12.86 20.78
C ILE A 146 8.14 13.67 21.22
N LYS A 147 8.06 14.40 22.34
CA LYS A 147 9.20 15.15 22.88
C LYS A 147 10.39 14.25 23.23
N ASN A 148 10.15 13.07 23.78
CA ASN A 148 11.21 12.11 24.09
C ASN A 148 11.89 11.61 22.82
N VAL A 149 11.11 11.26 21.79
CA VAL A 149 11.64 10.85 20.47
C VAL A 149 12.49 11.97 19.88
N LEU A 150 11.97 13.20 19.83
CA LEU A 150 12.69 14.37 19.31
C LEU A 150 14.01 14.62 20.04
N LYS A 151 14.02 14.51 21.37
CA LYS A 151 15.22 14.71 22.18
C LYS A 151 16.35 13.74 21.81
N VAL A 152 16.00 12.50 21.47
CA VAL A 152 16.96 11.45 21.10
C VAL A 152 17.34 11.57 19.62
N GLN A 153 16.36 11.69 18.74
CA GLN A 153 16.55 11.60 17.28
C GLN A 153 17.20 12.85 16.67
N ARG A 154 17.08 14.03 17.28
CA ARG A 154 17.73 15.26 16.81
C ARG A 154 19.27 15.16 16.75
N ASN A 155 19.87 14.18 17.43
CA ASN A 155 21.32 13.95 17.35
C ASN A 155 21.74 13.31 16.03
N TYR A 156 20.81 12.75 15.27
CA TYR A 156 21.04 12.02 14.02
C TYR A 156 20.35 12.68 12.82
N TRP A 157 19.23 13.36 13.05
CA TRP A 157 18.43 14.02 12.02
C TRP A 157 18.45 15.53 12.23
N CYS A 158 19.28 16.23 11.46
CA CYS A 158 19.53 17.65 11.62
C CYS A 158 18.32 18.54 11.34
N ASN A 159 17.32 18.05 10.61
CA ASN A 159 16.08 18.79 10.35
C ASN A 159 15.05 18.71 11.48
N LEU A 160 15.28 17.91 12.53
CA LEU A 160 14.43 17.83 13.71
C LEU A 160 14.67 19.02 14.66
N VAL A 161 14.46 20.23 14.13
CA VAL A 161 14.62 21.48 14.86
C VAL A 161 13.24 22.01 15.23
N PHE A 162 12.90 21.91 16.50
CA PHE A 162 11.62 22.35 17.04
C PHE A 162 11.82 23.35 18.17
N GLN A 163 10.82 24.19 18.43
CA GLN A 163 10.85 25.21 19.49
C GLN A 163 11.98 26.24 19.31
N VAL A 164 12.42 26.45 18.08
CA VAL A 164 13.27 27.59 17.73
C VAL A 164 12.42 28.86 17.71
N ALA A 165 12.98 29.94 18.25
CA ALA A 165 12.38 31.26 18.09
C ALA A 165 12.34 31.59 16.61
N LEU A 166 11.21 32.13 16.14
CA LEU A 166 11.16 32.74 14.81
C LEU A 166 12.26 33.83 14.73
N PRO A 167 12.92 33.99 13.57
CA PRO A 167 13.84 35.09 13.37
C PRO A 167 13.18 36.40 13.78
N LYS A 168 13.89 37.25 14.52
CA LYS A 168 13.37 38.57 14.95
C LYS A 168 13.06 39.48 13.77
N GLU A 169 13.69 39.22 12.63
CA GLU A 169 13.53 39.95 11.39
C GLU A 169 12.66 39.15 10.42
N ASN A 170 11.83 39.84 9.64
CA ASN A 170 11.05 39.20 8.60
C ASN A 170 11.99 38.74 7.49
N VAL A 171 12.27 37.43 7.45
CA VAL A 171 13.16 36.81 6.45
C VAL A 171 12.43 36.46 5.15
N LEU A 172 11.11 36.64 5.10
CA LEU A 172 10.35 36.45 3.87
C LEU A 172 10.43 37.73 3.03
N PRO A 173 10.80 37.63 1.75
CA PRO A 173 10.74 38.80 0.86
C PRO A 173 9.31 39.33 0.81
N GLU A 174 9.14 40.66 0.78
CA GLU A 174 7.84 41.26 0.52
C GLU A 174 7.33 40.71 -0.82
N ALA A 175 6.14 40.10 -0.79
CA ALA A 175 5.53 39.57 -1.99
C ALA A 175 5.23 40.74 -2.94
N VAL A 176 6.07 40.93 -3.95
CA VAL A 176 5.83 41.89 -5.02
C VAL A 176 4.80 41.27 -5.95
N VAL A 177 3.53 41.49 -5.66
CA VAL A 177 2.44 41.16 -6.58
C VAL A 177 2.39 42.24 -7.65
N SER A 178 3.18 42.07 -8.71
CA SER A 178 3.03 42.88 -9.92
C SER A 178 1.86 42.34 -10.73
N ILE A 179 0.66 42.90 -10.54
CA ILE A 179 -0.48 42.67 -11.42
C ILE A 179 -0.23 43.48 -12.69
N PRO A 180 -0.14 42.87 -13.88
CA PRO A 180 -0.16 43.62 -15.13
C PRO A 180 -1.56 44.23 -15.27
N VAL A 181 -1.66 45.56 -15.15
CA VAL A 181 -2.90 46.27 -15.47
C VAL A 181 -2.90 46.44 -16.98
N ASP A 182 -3.60 45.55 -17.68
CA ASP A 182 -3.92 45.75 -19.09
C ASP A 182 -5.14 46.69 -19.17
N GLU A 183 -4.90 47.97 -19.49
CA GLU A 183 -5.95 48.95 -19.75
C GLU A 183 -6.64 48.62 -21.08
N GLY A 184 -7.44 47.56 -21.11
CA GLY A 184 -7.88 47.00 -22.38
C GLY A 184 -9.10 46.09 -22.41
N ALA A 185 -9.89 45.94 -21.34
CA ALA A 185 -11.24 45.34 -21.43
C ALA A 185 -12.01 45.44 -20.10
N LEU A 186 -12.84 46.47 -19.95
CA LEU A 186 -13.80 46.56 -18.84
C LEU A 186 -15.20 46.18 -19.34
N SER A 187 -15.72 45.05 -18.86
CA SER A 187 -17.17 44.82 -18.68
C SER A 187 -17.45 44.73 -17.17
N PRO A 188 -18.57 45.28 -16.66
CA PRO A 188 -18.82 45.35 -15.23
C PRO A 188 -19.38 44.02 -14.72
N GLY A 189 -18.50 43.15 -14.22
CA GLY A 189 -18.84 41.90 -13.56
C GLY A 189 -18.42 41.92 -12.08
N THR A 190 -19.37 41.59 -11.20
CA THR A 190 -19.40 41.74 -9.73
C THR A 190 -18.29 41.00 -8.95
N GLU A 191 -17.40 40.25 -9.59
CA GLU A 191 -16.42 39.37 -8.91
C GLU A 191 -15.12 40.10 -8.50
N GLN A 192 -14.73 41.18 -9.19
CA GLN A 192 -13.49 41.90 -8.87
C GLN A 192 -13.60 42.80 -7.63
N LYS A 193 -14.82 43.24 -7.27
CA LYS A 193 -15.06 44.08 -6.08
C LYS A 193 -14.87 43.31 -4.77
N ILE A 194 -15.23 42.02 -4.77
CA ILE A 194 -15.10 41.14 -3.59
C ILE A 194 -13.62 40.83 -3.31
N ALA A 195 -12.79 40.70 -4.35
CA ALA A 195 -11.35 40.49 -4.18
C ALA A 195 -10.64 41.75 -3.64
N PHE A 196 -11.10 42.94 -4.03
CA PHE A 196 -10.50 44.21 -3.60
C PHE A 196 -10.84 44.56 -2.14
N GLU A 197 -12.10 44.33 -1.71
CA GLU A 197 -12.52 44.56 -0.31
C GLU A 197 -11.86 43.58 0.69
N ARG A 198 -11.52 42.37 0.23
CA ARG A 198 -10.85 41.35 1.06
C ARG A 198 -9.37 41.64 1.29
N LEU A 199 -8.72 42.36 0.37
CA LEU A 199 -7.32 42.78 0.48
C LEU A 199 -7.14 44.01 1.40
N GLU A 200 -8.12 44.92 1.46
CA GLU A 200 -8.06 46.04 2.40
C GLU A 200 -8.31 45.61 3.86
N THR A 201 -9.05 44.52 4.08
CA THR A 201 -9.32 44.00 5.43
C THR A 201 -8.15 43.22 6.06
N GLU A 202 -7.13 42.83 5.29
CA GLU A 202 -5.91 42.20 5.82
C GLU A 202 -4.86 43.21 6.32
N LYS A 203 -5.10 44.52 6.17
CA LYS A 203 -4.39 45.56 6.96
C LYS A 203 -5.07 45.75 8.32
N CYS A 204 -5.20 44.70 9.12
CA CYS A 204 -5.67 44.83 10.50
C CYS A 204 -4.50 44.73 11.48
N GLY A 205 -4.27 45.83 12.19
CA GLY A 205 -3.22 45.97 13.19
C GLY A 205 -3.43 45.13 14.44
N LYS A 206 -2.31 44.93 15.15
CA LYS A 206 -2.13 44.57 16.56
C LYS A 206 -3.11 43.54 17.16
N VAL A 207 -2.51 42.42 17.56
CA VAL A 207 -3.04 41.18 18.18
C VAL A 207 -3.91 41.39 19.45
N GLU A 208 -4.09 42.60 19.95
CA GLU A 208 -4.85 42.90 21.17
C GLU A 208 -6.39 42.88 20.98
N ASP A 209 -6.91 42.99 19.76
CA ASP A 209 -8.37 43.14 19.50
C ASP A 209 -9.14 41.80 19.38
N LEU A 210 -8.44 40.66 19.31
CA LEU A 210 -9.05 39.32 19.19
C LEU A 210 -9.54 38.76 20.54
N GLU A 211 -8.87 39.11 21.66
CA GLU A 211 -9.30 38.68 23.01
C GLU A 211 -10.59 39.37 23.47
N VAL A 212 -10.89 40.56 22.95
CA VAL A 212 -12.10 41.32 23.29
C VAL A 212 -13.32 40.74 22.56
N LYS A 213 -13.16 40.27 21.32
CA LYS A 213 -14.26 39.70 20.51
C LYS A 213 -14.69 38.29 20.94
N MET A 214 -13.81 37.50 21.55
CA MET A 214 -14.18 36.17 22.09
C MET A 214 -14.96 36.22 23.41
N LYS A 215 -15.02 37.36 24.12
CA LYS A 215 -15.75 37.48 25.40
C LYS A 215 -17.26 37.75 25.26
N ASN A 216 -17.75 38.13 24.08
CA ASN A 216 -19.15 38.58 23.91
C ASN A 216 -20.08 37.60 23.18
N LEU A 217 -19.65 36.35 22.94
CA LEU A 217 -20.53 35.30 22.40
C LEU A 217 -21.05 34.40 23.54
N ARG A 218 -22.10 34.86 24.21
CA ARG A 218 -23.06 33.99 24.90
C ARG A 218 -24.31 33.92 24.03
N VAL A 219 -24.69 32.72 23.61
CA VAL A 219 -26.00 32.46 23.01
C VAL A 219 -26.70 31.39 23.83
N GLU A 220 -27.89 31.75 24.28
CA GLU A 220 -28.80 30.98 25.11
C GLU A 220 -29.46 29.82 24.33
N HIS A 221 -29.75 28.73 25.04
CA HIS A 221 -30.58 27.63 24.54
C HIS A 221 -32.04 28.05 24.38
N LYS A 222 -32.69 27.60 23.30
CA LYS A 222 -34.14 27.40 23.24
C LYS A 222 -34.49 26.06 22.61
N ASP A 223 -35.41 25.38 23.29
CA ASP A 223 -36.01 24.09 22.99
C ASP A 223 -36.91 24.07 21.74
N GLY A 224 -37.01 22.87 21.15
CA GLY A 224 -38.20 22.36 20.46
C GLY A 224 -38.26 22.53 18.94
N ASP A 225 -38.17 21.45 18.18
CA ASP A 225 -39.37 20.75 17.68
C ASP A 225 -39.03 19.40 16.98
N LYS A 226 -39.98 18.46 17.00
CA LYS A 226 -39.90 17.10 16.45
C LYS A 226 -40.38 17.05 15.00
N CYS A 227 -39.80 16.16 14.17
CA CYS A 227 -40.47 15.40 13.08
C CYS A 227 -39.48 14.33 12.55
N LYS A 228 -39.65 13.02 12.82
CA LYS A 228 -40.45 12.00 12.12
C LYS A 228 -39.98 11.67 10.69
N ASP A 229 -39.28 10.55 10.59
CA ASP A 229 -38.95 9.81 9.36
C ASP A 229 -40.21 9.16 8.74
N SER A 230 -40.25 9.15 7.41
CA SER A 230 -41.07 8.23 6.63
C SER A 230 -40.27 7.72 5.43
N GLU A 231 -40.10 6.41 5.40
CA GLU A 231 -39.57 5.60 4.30
C GLU A 231 -40.37 5.80 3.01
N GLN A 232 -39.70 5.79 1.85
CA GLN A 232 -40.29 5.22 0.65
C GLN A 232 -39.24 4.79 -0.37
N SER A 233 -39.35 3.51 -0.73
CA SER A 233 -38.69 2.80 -1.80
C SER A 233 -39.07 3.35 -3.18
N CYS A 234 -38.21 3.15 -4.19
CA CYS A 234 -38.65 2.94 -5.56
C CYS A 234 -37.63 2.11 -6.35
N SER A 235 -38.19 1.17 -7.09
CA SER A 235 -37.57 0.09 -7.83
C SER A 235 -37.58 0.37 -9.35
N SER A 236 -36.80 -0.45 -10.06
CA SER A 236 -37.00 -0.93 -11.43
C SER A 236 -36.69 -0.02 -12.61
N GLY A 237 -36.09 -0.61 -13.65
CA GLY A 237 -36.04 -0.04 -14.99
C GLY A 237 -34.92 -0.56 -15.89
N ALA A 238 -34.99 -1.82 -16.30
CA ALA A 238 -34.12 -2.39 -17.33
C ALA A 238 -34.40 -1.78 -18.71
N ALA A 239 -33.36 -1.55 -19.52
CA ALA A 239 -33.47 -1.45 -20.97
C ALA A 239 -32.22 -2.02 -21.65
N LYS A 240 -32.48 -3.02 -22.49
CA LYS A 240 -31.57 -3.87 -23.25
C LYS A 240 -31.43 -3.27 -24.65
N VAL A 241 -30.21 -3.04 -25.14
CA VAL A 241 -29.93 -2.84 -26.57
C VAL A 241 -28.56 -3.44 -26.94
N GLN A 242 -28.58 -4.38 -27.87
CA GLN A 242 -27.49 -4.88 -28.72
C GLN A 242 -28.12 -5.16 -30.10
N PRO A 243 -27.36 -5.42 -31.18
CA PRO A 243 -26.00 -5.01 -31.54
C PRO A 243 -25.93 -4.48 -33.00
N GLY A 244 -24.79 -3.91 -33.40
CA GLY A 244 -24.51 -3.50 -34.78
C GLY A 244 -23.14 -4.01 -35.23
N SER A 245 -23.15 -4.96 -36.16
CA SER A 245 -22.02 -5.64 -36.80
C SER A 245 -21.24 -4.79 -37.81
N ALA A 246 -19.96 -5.13 -38.00
CA ALA A 246 -19.29 -5.43 -39.28
C ALA A 246 -17.89 -4.81 -39.39
N GLY A 247 -16.91 -5.60 -39.87
CA GLY A 247 -15.68 -5.05 -40.45
C GLY A 247 -14.41 -5.90 -40.29
N THR A 248 -14.34 -7.02 -41.00
CA THR A 248 -13.14 -7.84 -41.27
C THR A 248 -12.11 -7.15 -42.19
N ALA A 249 -10.82 -7.26 -41.86
CA ALA A 249 -9.63 -7.44 -42.74
C ALA A 249 -8.39 -7.52 -41.82
N GLY A 250 -7.37 -8.38 -41.95
CA GLY A 250 -6.92 -9.27 -43.02
C GLY A 250 -5.43 -9.01 -43.32
N GLY A 251 -4.54 -9.94 -42.92
CA GLY A 251 -3.14 -10.08 -43.38
C GLY A 251 -2.06 -9.69 -42.35
N SER A 252 -1.10 -10.49 -41.86
CA SER A 252 -0.32 -11.69 -42.26
C SER A 252 1.15 -11.36 -42.58
N GLY A 253 2.08 -11.99 -41.84
CA GLY A 253 3.49 -12.20 -42.19
C GLY A 253 4.47 -11.18 -41.59
N GLY A 254 5.58 -11.53 -40.92
CA GLY A 254 6.22 -12.82 -40.67
C GLY A 254 7.74 -12.63 -40.54
N SER A 255 8.36 -13.33 -39.57
CA SER A 255 9.79 -13.73 -39.52
C SER A 255 10.87 -12.63 -39.39
N SER A 256 12.07 -12.80 -38.83
CA SER A 256 12.76 -13.81 -38.01
C SER A 256 14.22 -13.28 -37.83
N GLY A 257 14.97 -13.82 -36.86
CA GLY A 257 16.45 -13.76 -36.84
C GLY A 257 17.04 -13.02 -35.63
N THR A 258 17.32 -13.64 -34.48
CA THR A 258 18.46 -14.51 -34.09
C THR A 258 19.79 -13.80 -33.77
N ALA A 259 20.21 -14.08 -32.53
CA ALA A 259 21.57 -14.46 -32.09
C ALA A 259 22.62 -13.39 -31.73
N GLY A 260 23.00 -13.42 -30.44
CA GLY A 260 24.34 -13.92 -30.10
C GLY A 260 25.26 -13.00 -29.28
N GLY A 261 25.69 -13.48 -28.11
CA GLY A 261 27.10 -13.37 -27.71
C GLY A 261 27.45 -12.51 -26.49
N SER A 262 27.47 -13.15 -25.32
CA SER A 262 28.63 -13.28 -24.40
C SER A 262 29.58 -12.10 -24.17
N GLY A 263 29.85 -11.77 -22.89
CA GLY A 263 31.11 -11.10 -22.52
C GLY A 263 31.14 -10.51 -21.12
N ALA A 264 31.74 -11.24 -20.18
CA ALA A 264 32.10 -10.77 -18.84
C ALA A 264 33.15 -9.64 -18.88
N SER A 265 33.14 -8.74 -17.88
CA SER A 265 34.26 -8.48 -16.95
C SER A 265 34.24 -7.06 -16.33
N SER A 266 34.47 -7.05 -15.02
CA SER A 266 35.15 -6.06 -14.17
C SER A 266 35.56 -4.69 -14.73
N GLY A 267 35.32 -3.63 -13.95
CA GLY A 267 36.14 -2.41 -14.07
C GLY A 267 35.57 -1.18 -13.38
N SER A 268 36.36 -0.62 -12.47
CA SER A 268 36.06 0.53 -11.62
C SER A 268 36.04 1.89 -12.35
N CYS A 269 35.22 2.80 -11.82
CA CYS A 269 35.36 4.26 -11.69
C CYS A 269 35.54 5.20 -12.90
N SER A 270 34.76 6.30 -12.82
CA SER A 270 35.08 7.69 -13.20
C SER A 270 34.63 8.21 -14.57
N GLY A 271 33.97 9.37 -14.54
CA GLY A 271 34.13 10.40 -15.58
C GLY A 271 32.91 10.67 -16.46
N ALA A 272 32.35 11.87 -16.30
CA ALA A 272 31.22 12.42 -17.03
C ALA A 272 31.46 12.61 -18.54
N ALA A 273 30.40 12.46 -19.33
CA ALA A 273 30.01 13.39 -20.40
C ALA A 273 28.62 12.99 -20.91
N GLY A 274 27.69 13.95 -20.86
CA GLY A 274 26.28 13.75 -21.18
C GLY A 274 26.02 13.47 -22.66
N SER A 275 24.99 12.66 -22.91
CA SER A 275 24.33 12.58 -24.21
C SER A 275 22.83 12.66 -23.98
N SER A 276 22.28 13.82 -24.31
CA SER A 276 20.89 14.11 -24.71
C SER A 276 19.81 13.17 -24.21
N CYS A 277 19.15 13.57 -23.12
CA CYS A 277 17.84 13.07 -22.73
C CYS A 277 16.84 13.51 -23.79
N SER A 278 16.42 12.59 -24.67
CA SER A 278 15.20 12.76 -25.45
C SER A 278 14.04 12.82 -24.45
N GLY A 279 13.44 13.99 -24.32
CA GLY A 279 12.31 14.22 -23.43
C GLY A 279 11.15 13.29 -23.78
N GLU A 280 10.83 12.38 -22.88
CA GLU A 280 9.51 11.78 -22.84
C GLU A 280 8.52 12.88 -22.50
N GLN A 281 7.69 13.21 -23.49
CA GLN A 281 6.49 13.98 -23.29
C GLN A 281 5.68 13.30 -22.19
N ALA A 282 5.46 14.01 -21.08
CA ALA A 282 4.46 13.67 -20.09
C ALA A 282 3.08 13.74 -20.76
N GLY A 283 2.69 12.66 -21.45
CA GLY A 283 1.33 12.43 -21.87
C GLY A 283 0.49 12.34 -20.61
N GLY A 284 -0.42 13.30 -20.44
CA GLY A 284 -1.38 13.32 -19.34
C GLY A 284 -2.30 12.11 -19.45
N SER A 285 -1.84 10.95 -18.97
CA SER A 285 -2.71 9.81 -18.73
C SER A 285 -3.71 10.24 -17.68
N LYS A 286 -4.99 10.14 -18.01
CA LYS A 286 -6.09 10.50 -17.11
C LYS A 286 -5.90 9.67 -15.84
N LYS A 287 -5.66 10.32 -14.69
CA LYS A 287 -5.48 9.62 -13.41
C LYS A 287 -6.78 8.87 -13.10
N GLN A 288 -6.71 7.55 -13.08
CA GLN A 288 -7.85 6.67 -12.88
C GLN A 288 -8.25 6.67 -11.40
N THR A 289 -9.53 6.93 -11.14
CA THR A 289 -10.07 6.89 -9.77
C THR A 289 -10.36 5.46 -9.32
N LEU A 290 -10.57 5.23 -8.02
CA LEU A 290 -10.94 3.89 -7.52
C LEU A 290 -12.24 3.38 -8.13
N GLN A 291 -13.22 4.27 -8.33
CA GLN A 291 -14.50 3.93 -8.94
C GLN A 291 -14.33 3.56 -10.41
N GLU A 292 -13.53 4.31 -11.17
CA GLU A 292 -13.21 4.00 -12.56
C GLU A 292 -12.44 2.67 -12.65
N TYR A 293 -11.48 2.44 -11.75
CA TYR A 293 -10.74 1.18 -11.69
C TYR A 293 -11.64 -0.03 -11.48
N PHE A 294 -12.56 0.04 -10.51
CA PHE A 294 -13.50 -1.06 -10.30
C PHE A 294 -14.47 -1.24 -11.47
N ALA A 295 -14.92 -0.16 -12.11
CA ALA A 295 -15.81 -0.25 -13.27
C ALA A 295 -15.11 -0.91 -14.46
N GLU A 296 -13.85 -0.56 -14.71
CA GLU A 296 -13.05 -1.10 -15.81
C GLU A 296 -12.60 -2.55 -15.56
N ASN A 297 -12.39 -2.94 -14.30
CA ASN A 297 -11.90 -4.27 -13.92
C ASN A 297 -13.00 -5.16 -13.29
N PHE A 298 -14.27 -4.82 -13.44
CA PHE A 298 -15.38 -5.55 -12.79
C PHE A 298 -15.40 -7.04 -13.15
N GLN A 299 -15.15 -7.36 -14.42
CA GLN A 299 -15.14 -8.74 -14.90
C GLN A 299 -13.96 -9.52 -14.28
N ALA A 300 -12.74 -8.96 -14.32
CA ALA A 300 -11.57 -9.56 -13.68
C ALA A 300 -11.76 -9.75 -12.16
N LEU A 301 -12.43 -8.80 -11.50
CA LEU A 301 -12.78 -8.92 -10.08
C LEU A 301 -13.76 -10.08 -9.84
N ASN A 302 -14.79 -10.20 -10.67
CA ASN A 302 -15.77 -11.28 -10.57
C ASN A 302 -15.15 -12.65 -10.89
N ASP A 303 -14.16 -12.67 -11.78
CA ASP A 303 -13.45 -13.88 -12.21
C ASP A 303 -12.29 -14.23 -11.26
N GLY A 304 -12.03 -13.42 -10.24
CA GLY A 304 -10.98 -13.66 -9.24
C GLY A 304 -9.57 -13.44 -9.79
N GLU A 305 -9.40 -12.60 -10.80
CA GLU A 305 -8.12 -12.31 -11.46
C GLU A 305 -7.41 -11.07 -10.86
N MET A 306 -7.80 -10.64 -9.66
CA MET A 306 -7.30 -9.41 -9.03
C MET A 306 -6.29 -9.71 -7.91
N PHE A 307 -5.32 -10.58 -8.20
CA PHE A 307 -4.25 -10.94 -7.28
C PHE A 307 -2.90 -10.48 -7.80
N ALA A 308 -1.98 -10.15 -6.88
CA ALA A 308 -0.59 -9.80 -7.24
C ALA A 308 0.14 -10.93 -7.98
N VAL A 309 -0.35 -12.16 -7.82
CA VAL A 309 0.11 -13.36 -8.53
C VAL A 309 -1.13 -14.11 -9.01
N ILE A 310 -1.31 -14.18 -10.33
CA ILE A 310 -2.36 -14.97 -10.96
C ILE A 310 -1.69 -16.20 -11.55
N PRO A 311 -1.97 -17.42 -11.04
CA PRO A 311 -1.46 -18.63 -11.64
C PRO A 311 -1.91 -18.76 -13.09
N ILE A 312 -1.01 -19.15 -13.98
CA ILE A 312 -1.40 -19.43 -15.37
C ILE A 312 -2.10 -20.79 -15.45
N LYS A 313 -3.11 -20.89 -16.32
CA LYS A 313 -3.85 -22.13 -16.54
C LYS A 313 -3.13 -23.08 -17.49
N ASP A 314 -2.48 -22.54 -18.51
CA ASP A 314 -1.83 -23.31 -19.56
C ASP A 314 -0.31 -23.30 -19.37
N CYS A 315 0.26 -24.49 -19.25
CA CYS A 315 1.70 -24.69 -19.13
C CYS A 315 2.12 -25.88 -20.01
N PRO A 316 3.11 -25.71 -20.91
CA PRO A 316 3.55 -26.78 -21.81
C PRO A 316 4.13 -27.99 -21.07
N HIS A 317 4.45 -27.83 -19.79
CA HIS A 317 5.02 -28.90 -18.96
C HIS A 317 3.96 -29.75 -18.25
N LEU A 318 2.67 -29.42 -18.35
CA LEU A 318 1.59 -30.18 -17.70
C LEU A 318 1.54 -31.64 -18.18
N GLU A 319 1.95 -31.90 -19.42
CA GLU A 319 2.02 -33.26 -19.99
C GLU A 319 3.08 -34.14 -19.30
N LEU A 320 4.06 -33.54 -18.63
CA LEU A 320 5.11 -34.27 -17.90
C LEU A 320 4.65 -34.77 -16.53
N VAL A 321 3.50 -34.30 -16.03
CA VAL A 321 2.98 -34.68 -14.71
C VAL A 321 2.71 -36.19 -14.71
N ALA A 322 3.38 -36.90 -13.80
CA ALA A 322 3.22 -38.33 -13.65
C ALA A 322 1.92 -38.69 -12.90
N ASP A 323 1.58 -39.98 -12.91
CA ASP A 323 0.47 -40.50 -12.11
C ASP A 323 0.81 -40.40 -10.61
N VAL A 324 -0.22 -40.11 -9.81
CA VAL A 324 -0.08 -39.91 -8.37
C VAL A 324 0.23 -41.25 -7.68
N PRO A 325 1.32 -41.37 -6.90
CA PRO A 325 1.62 -42.57 -6.13
C PRO A 325 0.52 -42.92 -5.12
N GLU A 326 0.43 -44.21 -4.74
CA GLU A 326 -0.55 -44.68 -3.75
C GLU A 326 -0.41 -43.97 -2.40
N GLN A 327 0.82 -43.62 -2.01
CA GLN A 327 1.13 -42.94 -0.75
C GLN A 327 2.11 -41.79 -1.01
N ILE A 328 1.83 -40.64 -0.39
CA ILE A 328 2.71 -39.47 -0.36
C ILE A 328 2.89 -39.10 1.11
N ASP A 329 4.12 -39.18 1.61
CA ASP A 329 4.44 -38.73 2.96
C ASP A 329 4.80 -37.25 2.94
N ILE A 330 3.87 -36.42 3.39
CA ILE A 330 4.02 -34.96 3.49
C ILE A 330 5.06 -34.52 4.55
N LYS A 331 5.55 -35.45 5.38
CA LYS A 331 6.61 -35.20 6.37
C LYS A 331 7.99 -35.62 5.86
N SER A 332 8.08 -36.12 4.62
CA SER A 332 9.35 -36.51 4.03
C SER A 332 10.34 -35.34 4.06
N PRO A 333 11.57 -35.57 4.54
CA PRO A 333 12.61 -34.55 4.48
C PRO A 333 13.11 -34.35 3.04
N CYS A 334 13.79 -33.24 2.80
CA CYS A 334 14.47 -32.99 1.54
C CYS A 334 15.51 -34.10 1.27
N ALA A 335 15.45 -34.70 0.09
CA ALA A 335 16.33 -35.80 -0.31
C ALA A 335 17.83 -35.45 -0.31
N GLU A 336 18.17 -34.16 -0.43
CA GLU A 336 19.56 -33.68 -0.52
C GLU A 336 20.13 -33.25 0.84
N CYS A 337 19.39 -32.46 1.63
CA CYS A 337 19.90 -31.88 2.88
C CYS A 337 19.17 -32.33 4.15
N GLY A 338 18.10 -33.12 4.04
CA GLY A 338 17.35 -33.60 5.20
C GLY A 338 16.44 -32.56 5.86
N SER A 339 16.32 -31.34 5.32
CA SER A 339 15.42 -30.32 5.85
C SER A 339 13.96 -30.78 5.84
N VAL A 340 13.20 -30.40 6.87
CA VAL A 340 11.74 -30.61 6.96
C VAL A 340 10.96 -29.30 6.79
N GLU A 341 11.66 -28.19 6.57
CA GLU A 341 11.06 -26.86 6.42
C GLU A 341 10.83 -26.56 4.93
N GLU A 342 9.61 -26.08 4.61
CA GLU A 342 9.22 -25.65 3.25
C GLU A 342 9.59 -26.68 2.17
N ASN A 343 9.09 -27.90 2.29
CA ASN A 343 9.36 -28.98 1.35
C ASN A 343 8.35 -29.04 0.21
N TRP A 344 8.87 -29.30 -0.98
CA TRP A 344 8.14 -29.36 -2.25
C TRP A 344 8.37 -30.73 -2.87
N VAL A 345 7.32 -31.31 -3.46
CA VAL A 345 7.38 -32.59 -4.16
C VAL A 345 7.43 -32.36 -5.67
N CYS A 346 8.31 -33.07 -6.36
CA CYS A 346 8.34 -33.09 -7.82
C CYS A 346 7.08 -33.77 -8.37
N LEU A 347 6.40 -33.16 -9.34
CA LEU A 347 5.21 -33.76 -9.96
C LEU A 347 5.53 -34.75 -11.10
N ILE A 348 6.82 -34.92 -11.44
CA ILE A 348 7.29 -35.88 -12.45
C ILE A 348 7.79 -37.17 -11.79
N CYS A 349 8.55 -37.08 -10.69
CA CYS A 349 9.15 -38.25 -10.04
C CYS A 349 8.82 -38.41 -8.54
N TYR A 350 8.05 -37.48 -7.97
CA TYR A 350 7.61 -37.50 -6.57
C TYR A 350 8.73 -37.53 -5.52
N THR A 351 9.97 -37.16 -5.87
CA THR A 351 11.02 -36.87 -4.89
C THR A 351 10.77 -35.54 -4.20
N VAL A 352 11.15 -35.45 -2.93
CA VAL A 352 10.91 -34.28 -2.08
C VAL A 352 12.18 -33.48 -1.92
N HIS A 353 12.09 -32.17 -2.15
CA HIS A 353 13.21 -31.23 -2.06
C HIS A 353 12.79 -29.94 -1.34
N CYS A 354 13.71 -29.31 -0.62
CA CYS A 354 13.42 -28.05 0.06
C CYS A 354 13.29 -26.89 -0.94
N ALA A 355 12.46 -25.91 -0.59
CA ALA A 355 12.16 -24.73 -1.38
C ALA A 355 13.40 -23.87 -1.71
N ARG A 356 13.19 -22.93 -2.64
CA ARG A 356 14.16 -21.87 -2.96
C ARG A 356 14.54 -21.03 -1.74
N SER A 357 13.61 -20.78 -0.82
CA SER A 357 13.86 -20.02 0.42
C SER A 357 14.73 -20.76 1.45
N VAL A 358 15.01 -22.05 1.24
CA VAL A 358 15.77 -22.89 2.17
C VAL A 358 17.16 -23.19 1.63
N ASN A 359 17.29 -24.13 0.68
CA ASN A 359 18.57 -24.45 0.01
C ASN A 359 18.41 -24.69 -1.50
N GLU A 360 17.26 -24.35 -2.10
CA GLU A 360 17.04 -24.38 -3.54
C GLU A 360 17.10 -25.77 -4.22
N HIS A 361 17.13 -26.87 -3.46
CA HIS A 361 17.22 -28.21 -4.04
C HIS A 361 16.07 -28.57 -4.99
N ALA A 362 14.87 -28.04 -4.80
CA ALA A 362 13.77 -28.25 -5.74
C ALA A 362 14.06 -27.61 -7.12
N MET A 363 14.71 -26.45 -7.13
CA MET A 363 15.14 -25.77 -8.35
C MET A 363 16.28 -26.54 -9.03
N PHE A 364 17.30 -26.94 -8.27
CA PHE A 364 18.41 -27.73 -8.81
C PHE A 364 17.94 -29.06 -9.38
N HIS A 365 17.03 -29.76 -8.69
CA HIS A 365 16.39 -30.97 -9.20
C HIS A 365 15.67 -30.72 -10.52
N GLY A 366 14.87 -29.65 -10.59
CA GLY A 366 14.13 -29.29 -11.79
C GLY A 366 15.02 -28.99 -12.99
N VAL A 367 16.16 -28.34 -12.78
CA VAL A 367 17.15 -28.06 -13.83
C VAL A 367 17.94 -29.31 -14.21
N ALA A 368 18.40 -30.10 -13.23
CA ALA A 368 19.29 -31.24 -13.48
C ALA A 368 18.59 -32.43 -14.16
N LEU A 369 17.30 -32.65 -13.86
CA LEU A 369 16.52 -33.77 -14.38
C LEU A 369 15.44 -33.35 -15.37
N GLU A 370 15.39 -32.06 -15.75
CA GLU A 370 14.32 -31.51 -16.60
C GLU A 370 12.92 -31.78 -15.99
N HIS A 371 12.81 -31.58 -14.68
CA HIS A 371 11.61 -31.79 -13.87
C HIS A 371 11.01 -30.45 -13.41
N PRO A 372 10.39 -29.66 -14.31
CA PRO A 372 10.10 -28.25 -14.04
C PRO A 372 8.95 -28.04 -13.06
N LEU A 373 8.08 -29.03 -12.82
CA LEU A 373 6.88 -28.88 -12.00
C LEU A 373 7.07 -29.42 -10.59
N THR A 374 6.80 -28.57 -9.61
CA THR A 374 6.87 -28.92 -8.18
C THR A 374 5.65 -28.40 -7.44
N LEU A 375 5.23 -29.12 -6.40
CA LEU A 375 4.07 -28.81 -5.58
C LEU A 375 4.48 -28.63 -4.12
N SER A 376 4.08 -27.53 -3.49
CA SER A 376 4.37 -27.18 -2.11
C SER A 376 3.51 -27.94 -1.10
N PHE A 377 4.11 -28.57 -0.08
CA PHE A 377 3.36 -29.17 1.02
C PHE A 377 2.75 -28.13 1.98
N THR A 378 3.22 -26.89 1.96
CA THR A 378 2.75 -25.82 2.85
C THR A 378 1.40 -25.27 2.40
N ASP A 379 1.26 -24.91 1.14
CA ASP A 379 0.09 -24.18 0.62
C ASP A 379 -0.57 -24.84 -0.60
N LEU A 380 -0.07 -26.00 -1.04
CA LEU A 380 -0.57 -26.73 -2.22
C LEU A 380 -0.47 -25.95 -3.54
N SER A 381 0.35 -24.89 -3.56
CA SER A 381 0.69 -24.18 -4.77
C SER A 381 1.60 -25.02 -5.65
N VAL A 382 1.47 -24.88 -6.97
CA VAL A 382 2.32 -25.56 -7.95
C VAL A 382 3.14 -24.52 -8.69
N TRP A 383 4.46 -24.69 -8.70
CA TRP A 383 5.39 -23.84 -9.42
C TRP A 383 6.01 -24.58 -10.59
N CYS A 384 6.08 -23.89 -11.74
CA CYS A 384 6.84 -24.34 -12.88
C CYS A 384 8.14 -23.54 -13.00
N TYR A 385 9.28 -24.19 -12.81
CA TYR A 385 10.59 -23.56 -13.01
C TYR A 385 10.86 -23.20 -14.47
N GLY A 386 10.27 -23.93 -15.43
CA GLY A 386 10.43 -23.63 -16.86
C GLY A 386 9.64 -22.40 -17.32
N CYS A 387 8.45 -22.18 -16.76
CA CYS A 387 7.62 -21.01 -17.08
C CYS A 387 7.84 -19.83 -16.13
N GLU A 388 8.60 -20.03 -15.05
CA GLU A 388 8.76 -19.07 -13.95
C GLU A 388 7.41 -18.54 -13.41
N ALA A 389 6.44 -19.42 -13.29
CA ALA A 389 5.07 -19.07 -12.91
C ALA A 389 4.42 -20.13 -12.01
N TYR A 390 3.49 -19.68 -11.18
CA TYR A 390 2.53 -20.56 -10.52
C TYR A 390 1.52 -21.09 -11.54
N ILE A 391 1.13 -22.35 -11.38
CA ILE A 391 0.21 -23.05 -12.29
C ILE A 391 -1.04 -23.49 -11.54
N ASP A 392 -2.21 -23.20 -12.10
CA ASP A 392 -3.48 -23.72 -11.60
C ASP A 392 -4.27 -24.36 -12.75
N ASN A 393 -4.32 -25.69 -12.77
CA ASN A 393 -4.89 -26.45 -13.87
C ASN A 393 -5.57 -27.74 -13.35
N PRO A 394 -6.72 -28.15 -13.90
CA PRO A 394 -7.41 -29.38 -13.51
C PRO A 394 -6.53 -30.63 -13.47
N ARG A 395 -5.52 -30.74 -14.37
CA ARG A 395 -4.57 -31.86 -14.43
C ARG A 395 -3.78 -32.07 -13.13
N LEU A 396 -3.62 -31.02 -12.34
CA LEU A 396 -2.89 -30.99 -11.07
C LEU A 396 -3.77 -31.42 -9.88
N TYR A 397 -5.10 -31.44 -10.04
CA TYR A 397 -6.04 -31.74 -8.97
C TYR A 397 -5.77 -33.10 -8.29
N PRO A 398 -5.48 -34.21 -9.00
CA PRO A 398 -5.22 -35.49 -8.33
C PRO A 398 -4.07 -35.42 -7.32
N ALA A 399 -2.95 -34.78 -7.70
CA ALA A 399 -1.79 -34.64 -6.83
C ALA A 399 -2.08 -33.69 -5.65
N ARG A 400 -2.71 -32.54 -5.93
CA ARG A 400 -3.12 -31.57 -4.89
C ARG A 400 -4.10 -32.20 -3.89
N ASN A 401 -5.11 -32.91 -4.37
CA ASN A 401 -6.10 -33.59 -3.55
C ASN A 401 -5.47 -34.67 -2.68
N LYS A 402 -4.54 -35.47 -3.22
CA LYS A 402 -3.83 -36.50 -2.43
C LYS A 402 -3.07 -35.91 -1.24
N ILE A 403 -2.38 -34.79 -1.45
CA ILE A 403 -1.61 -34.10 -0.41
C ILE A 403 -2.54 -33.37 0.56
N HIS A 404 -3.62 -32.76 0.06
CA HIS A 404 -4.67 -32.16 0.89
C HIS A 404 -5.32 -33.18 1.82
N GLN A 405 -5.68 -34.36 1.30
CA GLN A 405 -6.20 -35.47 2.10
C GLN A 405 -5.20 -35.92 3.16
N ALA A 406 -3.92 -36.05 2.80
CA ALA A 406 -2.88 -36.40 3.78
C ALA A 406 -2.72 -35.34 4.89
N LYS A 407 -2.96 -34.06 4.58
CA LYS A 407 -2.79 -32.93 5.49
C LYS A 407 -4.00 -32.66 6.39
N PHE A 408 -5.20 -32.74 5.82
CA PHE A 408 -6.44 -32.29 6.47
C PHE A 408 -7.47 -33.41 6.66
N ASN A 409 -7.19 -34.62 6.18
CA ASN A 409 -8.08 -35.77 6.26
C ASN A 409 -9.47 -35.52 5.63
N GLN A 410 -9.49 -34.73 4.55
CA GLN A 410 -10.69 -34.38 3.77
C GLN A 410 -10.31 -34.16 2.30
N GLU A 411 -11.29 -34.31 1.39
CA GLU A 411 -11.08 -34.00 -0.02
C GLU A 411 -10.87 -32.51 -0.25
N LEU A 412 -10.02 -32.18 -1.22
CA LEU A 412 -9.86 -30.81 -1.69
C LEU A 412 -11.14 -30.41 -2.43
N PRO A 413 -11.77 -29.27 -2.11
CA PRO A 413 -12.91 -28.81 -2.88
C PRO A 413 -12.56 -28.63 -4.36
N TRP A 414 -13.41 -29.14 -5.25
CA TRP A 414 -13.25 -28.94 -6.69
C TRP A 414 -13.62 -27.49 -7.04
N THR A 415 -12.65 -26.71 -7.52
CA THR A 415 -12.80 -25.28 -7.83
C THR A 415 -12.82 -24.97 -9.33
N TYR A 416 -12.74 -25.99 -10.19
CA TYR A 416 -12.74 -25.79 -11.65
C TYR A 416 -14.16 -25.86 -12.20
N ASN A 417 -14.42 -25.13 -13.27
CA ASN A 417 -15.72 -25.21 -13.94
C ASN A 417 -15.88 -26.59 -14.60
N GLU A 418 -17.07 -27.19 -14.54
CA GLU A 418 -17.34 -28.52 -15.12
C GLU A 418 -17.01 -28.59 -16.63
N PHE A 419 -16.96 -27.45 -17.32
CA PHE A 419 -16.63 -27.32 -18.75
C PHE A 419 -15.12 -27.27 -19.06
N GLU A 420 -14.25 -27.13 -18.06
CA GLU A 420 -12.77 -27.12 -18.23
C GLU A 420 -12.16 -28.54 -18.29
N LEU A 421 -12.99 -29.59 -18.31
CA LEU A 421 -12.60 -31.00 -18.39
C LEU A 421 -12.50 -31.57 -19.81
N ALA A 422 -12.59 -30.74 -20.86
CA ALA A 422 -12.46 -31.24 -22.23
C ALA A 422 -10.97 -31.52 -22.55
N PRO A 423 -10.64 -32.74 -23.05
CA PRO A 423 -9.26 -33.19 -23.27
C PRO A 423 -8.50 -32.43 -24.34
#